data_AF-A0A6J3CBJ5-F1
#
_entry.id   AF-A0A6J3CBJ5-F1
#
_cell.length_a   1.000
_cell.length_b   1.000
_cell.length_c   1.000
_cell.angle_alpha   90.00
_cell.angle_beta   90.00
_cell.angle_gamma   90.00
#
_symmetry.space_group_name_H-M   'P 1'
#
loop_
_entity.id
_entity.type
_entity.pdbx_description
1 polymer ?
#
loop_
_entity_poly.entity_id
_entity_poly.type
_entity_poly.pdbx_seq_one_letter_code
_entity_poly.pdbx_strand_id
1 'polypeptide(L)'
;MEIPFLRTMIYNRCPPAAGTYPFSTLGHRSHGATDAKVTSAQLRTAHQFVAVASPTHDISRGVPPFAWSEFDMGPHITHIGHPDLWMFPPELHRWEWA
;
A
#
# COMPACT_ATOMS: atom_id res chain seq x y z
N MET A 1 -16.73 10.63 0.12
CA MET A 1 -17.11 9.85 -1.09
C MET A 1 -16.37 8.53 -0.98
N GLU A 2 -17.04 7.50 -0.48
CA GLU A 2 -16.49 6.16 -0.32
C GLU A 2 -16.41 5.50 -1.70
N ILE A 3 -15.23 5.20 -2.22
CA ILE A 3 -15.05 4.46 -3.47
C ILE A 3 -15.12 2.96 -3.13
N PRO A 4 -16.20 2.23 -3.49
CA PRO A 4 -16.41 0.84 -3.03
C PRO A 4 -15.44 -0.18 -3.64
N PHE A 5 -14.71 0.20 -4.69
CA PHE A 5 -13.87 -0.70 -5.49
C PHE A 5 -12.52 -1.08 -4.87
N LEU A 6 -12.10 -0.42 -3.78
CA LEU A 6 -10.88 -0.80 -3.05
C LEU A 6 -11.11 -1.97 -2.07
N ARG A 7 -12.33 -2.51 -1.96
CA ARG A 7 -12.74 -3.36 -0.84
C ARG A 7 -12.42 -4.86 -0.96
N THR A 8 -11.74 -5.29 -2.02
CA THR A 8 -11.52 -6.72 -2.32
C THR A 8 -10.07 -7.03 -2.68
N MET A 9 -9.44 -7.84 -1.81
CA MET A 9 -8.22 -8.64 -2.03
C MET A 9 -6.88 -7.92 -2.27
N ILE A 10 -6.52 -7.02 -1.37
CA ILE A 10 -5.11 -6.79 -1.05
C ILE A 10 -5.06 -6.80 0.47
N TYR A 11 -4.51 -7.86 1.08
CA TYR A 11 -4.27 -7.94 2.51
C TYR A 11 -2.75 -7.88 2.73
N ASN A 12 -2.28 -6.88 3.49
CA ASN A 12 -0.85 -6.64 3.80
C ASN A 12 -0.34 -7.55 4.92
N ARG A 13 -0.91 -8.75 5.09
CA ARG A 13 -0.47 -9.66 6.16
C ARG A 13 0.82 -10.34 5.72
N CYS A 14 1.94 -9.87 6.26
CA CYS A 14 3.23 -10.48 6.04
C CYS A 14 3.26 -11.91 6.64
N PRO A 15 3.67 -12.93 5.88
CA PRO A 15 3.78 -14.29 6.39
C PRO A 15 4.92 -14.41 7.44
N PRO A 16 4.84 -15.35 8.39
CA PRO A 16 5.89 -15.55 9.39
C PRO A 16 7.28 -15.84 8.78
N ALA A 17 8.34 -15.31 9.40
CA ALA A 17 9.73 -15.55 8.95
C ALA A 17 10.12 -17.03 8.93
N ALA A 18 9.69 -17.80 9.93
CA ALA A 18 10.03 -19.21 10.10
C ALA A 18 9.03 -20.19 9.45
N GLY A 19 8.22 -19.73 8.49
CA GLY A 19 7.28 -20.59 7.78
C GLY A 19 7.93 -21.42 6.67
N THR A 20 7.38 -22.62 6.43
CA THR A 20 7.74 -23.45 5.27
C THR A 20 6.78 -23.17 4.13
N TYR A 21 7.30 -22.70 3.00
CA TYR A 21 6.51 -22.32 1.83
C TYR A 21 6.89 -23.18 0.62
N PRO A 22 5.93 -23.60 -0.22
CA PRO A 22 6.20 -24.47 -1.36
C PRO A 22 7.02 -23.80 -2.47
N PHE A 23 7.08 -22.47 -2.49
CA PHE A 23 7.91 -21.68 -3.39
C PHE A 23 8.16 -20.28 -2.80
N SER A 24 9.23 -19.63 -3.25
CA SER A 24 9.79 -18.42 -2.62
C SER A 24 8.87 -17.20 -2.60
N THR A 25 7.89 -17.10 -3.50
CA THR A 25 7.02 -15.90 -3.57
C THR A 25 6.00 -15.82 -2.44
N LEU A 26 5.73 -16.93 -1.74
CA LEU A 26 4.87 -16.96 -0.54
C LEU A 26 5.63 -16.74 0.77
N GLY A 27 6.96 -16.69 0.71
CA GLY A 27 7.81 -16.51 1.89
C GLY A 27 7.73 -15.10 2.48
N HIS A 28 8.26 -14.95 3.70
CA HIS A 28 8.41 -13.65 4.36
C HIS A 28 9.35 -12.76 3.56
N ARG A 29 8.83 -11.63 3.06
CA ARG A 29 9.57 -10.68 2.23
C ARG A 29 9.12 -9.25 2.53
N SER A 30 10.06 -8.30 2.43
CA SER A 30 9.76 -6.87 2.30
C SER A 30 9.17 -6.57 0.90
N HIS A 31 8.00 -7.13 0.61
CA HIS A 31 7.36 -7.04 -0.70
C HIS A 31 5.83 -7.11 -0.55
N GLY A 32 5.13 -6.24 -1.25
CA GLY A 32 3.68 -6.14 -1.24
C GLY A 32 3.20 -5.03 -2.16
N ALA A 33 1.89 -4.84 -2.25
CA ALA A 33 1.36 -3.67 -2.94
C ALA A 33 1.66 -2.41 -2.12
N THR A 34 2.26 -1.41 -2.76
CA THR A 34 2.66 -0.13 -2.11
C THR A 34 1.74 1.02 -2.46
N ASP A 35 0.87 0.85 -3.45
CA ASP A 35 -0.04 1.88 -3.93
C ASP A 35 -1.26 1.28 -4.65
N ALA A 36 -2.24 2.15 -4.93
CA ALA A 36 -3.25 1.91 -5.95
C ALA A 36 -3.57 3.22 -6.69
N LYS A 37 -3.85 3.13 -8.00
CA LYS A 37 -4.33 4.25 -8.83
C LYS A 37 -5.62 3.84 -9.51
N VAL A 38 -6.62 4.72 -9.45
CA VAL A 38 -7.94 4.51 -10.05
C VAL A 38 -8.31 5.73 -10.87
N THR A 39 -8.73 5.51 -12.10
CA THR A 39 -9.31 6.54 -12.97
C THR A 39 -10.66 6.07 -13.50
N SER A 40 -11.43 7.00 -14.07
CA SER A 40 -12.71 6.71 -14.72
C SER A 40 -12.74 7.37 -16.08
N ALA A 41 -13.75 7.05 -16.89
CA ALA A 41 -13.97 7.74 -18.17
C ALA A 41 -14.05 9.27 -18.00
N GLN A 42 -14.64 9.75 -16.89
CA GLN A 42 -14.74 11.17 -16.57
C GLN A 42 -13.42 11.78 -16.06
N LEU A 43 -12.67 11.07 -15.23
CA LEU A 43 -11.40 11.60 -14.71
C LEU A 43 -10.31 11.63 -15.80
N ARG A 44 -10.31 10.64 -16.69
CA ARG A 44 -9.35 10.53 -17.80
C ARG A 44 -9.40 11.75 -18.73
N THR A 45 -10.57 12.32 -18.99
CA THR A 45 -10.70 13.49 -19.89
C THR A 45 -10.02 14.74 -19.32
N ALA A 46 -9.88 14.83 -18.00
CA ALA A 46 -9.21 15.92 -17.30
C ALA A 46 -7.76 15.58 -16.89
N HIS A 47 -7.21 14.45 -17.34
CA HIS A 47 -5.91 13.93 -16.90
C HIS A 47 -5.81 13.74 -15.38
N GLN A 48 -6.90 13.26 -14.77
CA GLN A 48 -7.01 13.04 -13.34
C GLN A 48 -7.08 11.55 -12.98
N PHE A 49 -6.66 11.24 -11.76
CA PHE A 49 -6.82 9.93 -11.13
C PHE A 49 -6.81 10.08 -9.61
N VAL A 50 -7.46 9.15 -8.92
CA VAL A 50 -7.30 9.00 -7.47
C VAL A 50 -6.14 8.04 -7.25
N ALA A 51 -5.20 8.39 -6.36
CA ALA A 51 -4.16 7.46 -5.94
C ALA A 51 -4.05 7.40 -4.43
N VAL A 52 -3.60 6.26 -3.93
CA VAL A 52 -3.18 6.06 -2.55
C VAL A 52 -1.78 5.48 -2.57
N ALA A 53 -0.86 6.08 -1.81
CA ALA A 53 0.53 5.64 -1.68
C ALA A 53 0.75 5.01 -0.30
N SER A 54 0.22 3.81 -0.08
CA SER A 54 0.44 3.04 1.14
C SER A 54 0.25 1.55 0.88
N PRO A 55 0.98 0.68 1.60
CA PRO A 55 0.52 -0.67 1.82
C PRO A 55 -0.91 -0.65 2.37
N THR A 56 -1.69 -1.67 1.97
CA THR A 56 -3.09 -1.74 2.39
C THR A 56 -3.17 -1.76 3.92
N HIS A 57 -4.16 -1.07 4.47
CA HIS A 57 -4.48 -1.10 5.88
C HIS A 57 -5.98 -0.97 6.04
N ASP A 58 -6.53 -1.72 6.98
CA ASP A 58 -7.95 -1.71 7.30
C ASP A 58 -8.07 -2.08 8.78
N ILE A 59 -8.09 -1.06 9.62
CA ILE A 59 -8.16 -1.21 11.08
C ILE A 59 -9.47 -1.93 11.45
N SER A 60 -10.56 -1.71 10.71
CA SER A 60 -11.83 -2.40 10.95
C SER A 60 -11.76 -3.90 10.69
N ARG A 61 -10.81 -4.35 9.86
CA ARG A 61 -10.53 -5.76 9.55
C ARG A 61 -9.27 -6.29 10.22
N GLY A 62 -8.68 -5.54 11.15
CA GLY A 62 -7.46 -5.95 11.87
C GLY A 62 -6.21 -6.02 11.00
N VAL A 63 -6.15 -5.25 9.90
CA VAL A 63 -4.94 -5.08 9.09
C VAL A 63 -4.28 -3.76 9.52
N PRO A 64 -3.19 -3.79 10.30
CA PRO A 64 -2.54 -2.57 10.76
C PRO A 64 -1.86 -1.83 9.60
N PRO A 65 -1.66 -0.51 9.72
CA PRO A 65 -0.77 0.22 8.82
C PRO A 65 0.66 -0.32 8.94
N PHE A 66 1.42 -0.15 7.86
CA PHE A 66 2.83 -0.55 7.85
C PHE A 66 3.68 0.54 8.52
N ALA A 67 4.56 0.15 9.43
CA ALA A 67 5.56 1.02 10.03
C ALA A 67 6.96 0.39 9.91
N TRP A 68 7.95 1.14 9.46
CA TRP A 68 9.33 0.64 9.33
C TRP A 68 9.93 0.26 10.69
N SER A 69 9.64 1.05 11.73
CA SER A 69 10.08 0.83 13.11
C SER A 69 9.51 -0.45 13.75
N GLU A 70 8.37 -0.93 13.28
CA GLU A 70 7.72 -2.16 13.75
C GLU A 70 8.02 -3.38 12.86
N PHE A 71 8.68 -3.16 11.71
CA PHE A 71 9.00 -4.22 10.76
C PHE A 71 10.34 -4.89 11.11
N ASP A 72 10.35 -6.22 11.16
CA ASP A 72 11.51 -7.01 11.59
C ASP A 72 12.73 -6.87 10.65
N MET A 73 12.49 -6.67 9.35
CA MET A 73 13.56 -6.40 8.38
C MET A 73 13.93 -4.91 8.29
N GLY A 74 13.19 -4.01 8.96
CA GLY A 74 13.40 -2.56 8.93
C GLY A 74 14.84 -2.13 9.25
N PRO A 75 15.48 -2.65 10.31
CA PRO A 75 16.88 -2.32 10.64
C PRO A 75 17.91 -2.75 9.59
N HIS A 76 17.54 -3.68 8.69
CA HIS A 76 18.44 -4.26 7.69
C HIS A 76 18.21 -3.69 6.28
N ILE A 77 17.18 -2.85 6.10
CA ILE A 77 16.78 -2.30 4.80
C ILE A 77 16.86 -0.78 4.85
N THR A 78 17.62 -0.17 3.95
CA THR A 78 17.72 1.28 3.84
C THR A 78 16.40 1.86 3.30
N HIS A 79 15.81 2.82 4.02
CA HIS A 79 14.56 3.50 3.65
C HIS A 79 14.64 5.01 3.92
N ILE A 80 15.82 5.60 3.66
CA ILE A 80 16.07 7.04 3.87
C ILE A 80 15.09 7.87 3.02
N GLY A 81 14.42 8.83 3.66
CA GLY A 81 13.44 9.70 3.01
C GLY A 81 12.02 9.13 2.96
N HIS A 82 11.82 7.87 3.39
CA HIS A 82 10.47 7.34 3.59
C HIS A 82 9.90 7.79 4.94
N PRO A 83 8.57 7.96 5.03
CA PRO A 83 7.88 8.06 6.32
C PRO A 83 8.04 6.74 7.08
N ASP A 84 8.11 6.81 8.40
CA ASP A 84 8.09 5.61 9.24
C ASP A 84 6.74 4.89 9.11
N LEU A 85 5.65 5.59 9.39
CA LEU A 85 4.27 5.10 9.31
C LEU A 85 3.63 5.39 7.94
N TRP A 86 3.09 4.35 7.31
CA TRP A 86 2.38 4.43 6.03
C TRP A 86 0.88 4.29 6.23
N MET A 87 0.20 5.43 6.35
CA MET A 87 -1.25 5.53 6.52
C MET A 87 -1.81 6.70 5.70
N PHE A 88 -1.43 6.78 4.43
CA PHE A 88 -1.84 7.86 3.55
C PHE A 88 -3.27 7.65 3.03
N PRO A 89 -4.12 8.69 3.02
CA PRO A 89 -5.45 8.60 2.43
C PRO A 89 -5.37 8.60 0.89
N PRO A 90 -6.43 8.18 0.20
CA PRO A 90 -6.55 8.39 -1.24
C PRO A 90 -6.68 9.88 -1.58
N GLU A 91 -5.91 10.35 -2.55
CA GLU A 91 -5.91 11.74 -3.04
C GLU A 91 -6.25 11.81 -4.52
N LEU A 92 -6.99 12.87 -4.92
CA LEU A 92 -7.27 13.17 -6.32
C LEU A 92 -6.11 13.98 -6.90
N HIS A 93 -5.35 13.37 -7.81
CA HIS A 93 -4.29 14.05 -8.54
C HIS A 93 -4.85 14.82 -9.73
N ARG A 94 -4.38 16.06 -9.87
CA ARG A 94 -4.72 16.97 -10.97
C ARG A 94 -3.45 17.34 -11.71
N TRP A 95 -3.56 17.42 -13.02
CA TRP A 95 -2.50 17.96 -13.84
C TRP A 95 -2.48 19.49 -13.72
N GLU A 96 -1.35 20.04 -13.28
CA GLU A 96 -1.10 21.48 -13.26
C GLU A 96 0.13 21.76 -14.12
N TRP A 97 0.01 22.70 -15.05
CA TRP A 97 1.16 23.26 -15.75
C TRP A 97 1.72 24.39 -14.86
N ALA A 98 2.99 24.29 -14.50
CA ALA A 98 3.75 25.36 -13.86
C ALA A 98 4.18 26.42 -14.89
#